data_AF-A0A3N5ZHB4-F1
#
_entry.id   AF-A0A3N5ZHB4-F1
#
_cell.length_a   1.000
_cell.length_b   1.000
_cell.length_c   1.000
_cell.angle_alpha   90.00
_cell.angle_beta   90.00
_cell.angle_gamma   90.00
#
_symmetry.space_group_name_H-M   'P 1'
#
loop_
_entity.id
_entity.type
_entity.pdbx_description
1 polymer ?
#
loop_
_entity_poly.entity_id
_entity_poly.type
_entity_poly.pdbx_seq_one_letter_code
_entity_poly.pdbx_strand_id
1 'polypeptide(L)'
;MADTTNALLKWQVAVSCFAAQRMLGVLPLSGREPLRSIQELLYETGEAAKKDFRTNTWLFGSFQFGDRAQSAFADLVSDTVRLKVLNPGYMMDVASGLFRGSTHALAALTSVEALGRSREQLQNMSDVLGFVNDVDAPEELAPDGAYPLEEKLEEFYARGHYPALWLVEGLGERYARAHLRKNREIRGLFTTGKGAALPKKARLMMHAGMGIAFAKDVVDELTPWSPKTKVKDALQFFLGQVARNSIPGCEGAALESLGLVTQMWYPQLVRPVSGELQDLDADAAEFFWHGVGRSMFFSPMNMLPGLSPWQAADDEPPDDVARRNARAGVAWAFTIVNVRHPGITVHFLRHGTDYISGNDAYTNGVHSALIMASEMVPGHEEVSGFCRFRPDADEPALVSSWDKYIGRDAGERVDRCRESLSAHHQPGEVFRYHDLPELVADLEL
;
A
#
# COMPACT_ATOMS: atom_id res chain seq x y z
N MET A 1 11.54 28.92 -11.57
CA MET A 1 10.21 29.47 -11.21
C MET A 1 9.10 29.02 -12.17
N ALA A 2 9.35 28.88 -13.48
CA ALA A 2 8.33 28.38 -14.43
C ALA A 2 7.95 26.90 -14.21
N ASP A 3 8.92 26.02 -13.91
CA ASP A 3 8.66 24.59 -13.68
C ASP A 3 7.78 24.31 -12.45
N THR A 4 7.93 25.13 -11.40
CA THR A 4 7.18 24.97 -10.15
C THR A 4 5.72 25.35 -10.29
N THR A 5 5.40 26.37 -11.11
CA THR A 5 4.02 26.79 -11.37
C THR A 5 3.30 25.81 -12.28
N ASN A 6 4.01 25.22 -13.25
CA ASN A 6 3.48 24.17 -14.12
C ASN A 6 3.17 22.89 -13.32
N ALA A 7 4.07 22.49 -12.42
CA ALA A 7 3.84 21.35 -11.52
C ALA A 7 2.61 21.57 -10.62
N LEU A 8 2.41 22.78 -10.08
CA LEU A 8 1.27 23.10 -9.22
C LEU A 8 -0.08 23.06 -9.98
N LEU A 9 -0.11 23.57 -11.21
CA LEU A 9 -1.32 23.53 -12.05
C LEU A 9 -1.66 22.07 -12.42
N LYS A 10 -0.65 21.28 -12.80
CA LYS A 10 -0.81 19.85 -13.07
C LYS A 10 -1.26 19.08 -11.82
N TRP A 11 -0.80 19.47 -10.63
CA TRP A 11 -1.26 18.91 -9.35
C TRP A 11 -2.75 19.15 -9.14
N GLN A 12 -3.22 20.40 -9.32
CA GLN A 12 -4.64 20.73 -9.14
C GLN A 12 -5.54 19.96 -10.11
N VAL A 13 -5.11 19.83 -11.36
CA VAL A 13 -5.83 19.07 -12.39
C VAL A 13 -5.84 17.58 -12.04
N ALA A 14 -4.69 16.99 -11.69
CA ALA A 14 -4.59 15.57 -11.34
C ALA A 14 -5.44 15.23 -10.11
N VAL A 15 -5.32 15.99 -9.01
CA VAL A 15 -6.12 15.76 -7.79
C VAL A 15 -7.60 15.93 -8.07
N SER A 16 -7.99 16.92 -8.87
CA SER A 16 -9.39 17.15 -9.23
C SER A 16 -9.93 16.04 -10.14
N CYS A 17 -9.13 15.54 -11.09
CA CYS A 17 -9.49 14.39 -11.92
C CYS A 17 -9.61 13.10 -11.10
N PHE A 18 -8.65 12.80 -10.21
CA PHE A 18 -8.71 11.63 -9.34
C PHE A 18 -9.88 11.70 -8.36
N ALA A 19 -10.12 12.87 -7.74
CA ALA A 19 -11.27 13.09 -6.87
C ALA A 19 -12.59 12.90 -7.64
N ALA A 20 -12.71 13.48 -8.83
CA ALA A 20 -13.89 13.33 -9.68
C ALA A 20 -14.09 11.87 -10.13
N GLN A 21 -13.03 11.17 -10.53
CA GLN A 21 -13.07 9.75 -10.88
C GLN A 21 -13.53 8.89 -9.70
N ARG A 22 -13.01 9.14 -8.50
CA ARG A 22 -13.41 8.44 -7.27
C ARG A 22 -14.89 8.69 -6.94
N MET A 23 -15.35 9.94 -7.01
CA MET A 23 -16.78 10.26 -6.80
C MET A 23 -17.68 9.58 -7.85
N LEU A 24 -17.26 9.56 -9.11
CA LEU A 24 -18.02 8.94 -10.20
C LEU A 24 -18.02 7.41 -10.13
N GLY A 25 -16.96 6.78 -9.61
CA GLY A 25 -16.87 5.33 -9.41
C GLY A 25 -17.70 4.80 -8.24
N VAL A 26 -18.05 5.65 -7.26
CA VAL A 26 -18.92 5.30 -6.13
C VAL A 26 -20.41 5.33 -6.51
N LEU A 27 -20.78 6.11 -7.54
CA LEU A 27 -22.18 6.23 -7.97
C LEU A 27 -22.60 5.08 -8.90
N PRO A 28 -23.73 4.38 -8.65
CA PRO A 28 -24.22 3.32 -9.52
C PRO A 28 -24.89 3.95 -10.74
N LEU A 29 -24.10 4.29 -11.76
CA LEU A 29 -24.58 5.05 -12.92
C LEU A 29 -24.47 4.21 -14.19
N SER A 30 -25.54 3.45 -14.45
CA SER A 30 -25.74 2.69 -15.66
C SER A 30 -26.09 3.59 -16.86
N GLY A 31 -25.26 3.52 -17.92
CA GLY A 31 -25.73 3.51 -19.31
C GLY A 31 -26.14 4.81 -20.03
N ARG A 32 -25.91 6.01 -19.50
CA ARG A 32 -26.22 7.26 -20.24
C ARG A 32 -24.99 7.82 -21.00
N GLU A 33 -25.09 7.90 -22.33
CA GLU A 33 -24.02 8.40 -23.23
C GLU A 33 -23.34 9.72 -22.82
N PRO A 34 -24.04 10.76 -22.30
CA PRO A 34 -23.40 12.02 -21.90
C PRO A 34 -22.47 11.90 -20.69
N LEU A 35 -22.64 10.87 -19.85
CA LEU A 35 -21.82 10.67 -18.66
C LEU A 35 -20.58 9.84 -18.98
N ARG A 36 -20.68 8.92 -19.95
CA ARG A 36 -19.55 8.14 -20.43
C ARG A 36 -18.48 9.05 -21.05
N SER A 37 -18.86 10.03 -21.86
CA SER A 37 -17.92 10.99 -22.45
C SER A 37 -17.21 11.85 -21.41
N ILE A 38 -17.89 12.21 -20.31
CA ILE A 38 -17.27 12.93 -19.17
C ILE A 38 -16.27 12.02 -18.43
N GLN A 39 -16.63 10.75 -18.20
CA GLN A 39 -15.72 9.77 -17.59
C GLN A 39 -14.51 9.49 -18.48
N GLU A 40 -14.71 9.37 -19.80
CA GLU A 40 -13.64 9.21 -20.80
C GLU A 40 -12.71 10.42 -20.79
N LEU A 41 -13.23 11.65 -20.81
CA LEU A 41 -12.41 12.86 -20.74
C LEU A 41 -11.62 12.96 -19.43
N LEU A 42 -12.23 12.65 -18.29
CA LEU A 42 -11.55 12.65 -17.00
C LEU A 42 -10.50 11.54 -16.91
N TYR A 43 -10.77 10.37 -17.48
CA TYR A 43 -9.82 9.27 -17.59
C TYR A 43 -8.63 9.64 -18.46
N GLU A 44 -8.86 10.17 -19.67
CA GLU A 44 -7.80 10.62 -20.58
C GLU A 44 -6.94 11.73 -19.95
N THR A 45 -7.57 12.68 -19.25
CA THR A 45 -6.87 13.76 -18.54
C THR A 45 -6.03 13.21 -17.38
N GLY A 46 -6.57 12.25 -16.61
CA GLY A 46 -5.85 11.57 -15.55
C GLY A 46 -4.67 10.73 -16.05
N GLU A 47 -4.85 10.00 -17.14
CA GLU A 47 -3.79 9.21 -17.79
C GLU A 47 -2.68 10.09 -18.38
N ALA A 48 -3.04 11.25 -18.96
CA ALA A 48 -2.05 12.22 -19.43
C ALA A 48 -1.21 12.78 -18.26
N ALA A 49 -1.85 13.15 -17.15
CA ALA A 49 -1.14 13.60 -15.95
C ALA A 49 -0.23 12.49 -15.39
N LYS A 50 -0.73 11.26 -15.33
CA LYS A 50 0.02 10.09 -14.85
C LYS A 50 1.22 9.74 -15.71
N LYS A 51 1.12 9.83 -17.04
CA LYS A 51 2.25 9.58 -17.95
C LYS A 51 3.39 10.58 -17.69
N ASP A 52 3.05 11.83 -17.41
CA ASP A 52 4.02 12.85 -17.00
C ASP A 52 4.61 12.57 -15.60
N PHE A 53 3.83 12.02 -14.67
CA PHE A 53 4.32 11.62 -13.34
C PHE A 53 5.22 10.37 -13.36
N ARG A 54 4.90 9.38 -14.20
CA ARG A 54 5.68 8.15 -14.38
C ARG A 54 7.05 8.40 -15.03
N THR A 55 7.13 9.40 -15.90
CA THR A 55 8.38 9.76 -16.61
C THR A 55 9.23 10.76 -15.83
N ASN A 56 8.69 11.34 -14.75
CA ASN A 56 9.37 12.33 -13.94
C ASN A 56 9.18 11.99 -12.45
N THR A 57 9.83 10.91 -12.03
CA THR A 57 9.74 10.30 -10.68
C THR A 57 10.01 11.30 -9.56
N TRP A 58 10.91 12.27 -9.78
CA TRP A 58 11.15 13.38 -8.86
C TRP A 58 9.92 14.28 -8.70
N LEU A 59 9.15 14.54 -9.77
CA LEU A 59 7.88 15.25 -9.71
C LEU A 59 6.81 14.44 -8.96
N PHE A 60 6.75 13.11 -9.06
CA PHE A 60 5.79 12.31 -8.30
C PHE A 60 6.13 12.23 -6.80
N GLY A 61 7.40 12.03 -6.43
CA GLY A 61 7.86 12.07 -5.04
C GLY A 61 7.73 13.46 -4.40
N SER A 62 8.03 14.53 -5.15
CA SER A 62 7.78 15.91 -4.72
C SER A 62 6.29 16.31 -4.76
N PHE A 63 5.47 15.67 -5.61
CA PHE A 63 4.01 15.81 -5.69
C PHE A 63 3.29 15.17 -4.50
N GLN A 64 3.75 14.00 -4.03
CA GLN A 64 3.15 13.37 -2.87
C GLN A 64 3.67 13.96 -1.55
N PHE A 65 4.95 14.36 -1.44
CA PHE A 65 5.53 14.75 -0.14
C PHE A 65 6.58 15.87 -0.15
N GLY A 66 6.75 16.59 -1.26
CA GLY A 66 7.75 17.68 -1.34
C GLY A 66 7.52 18.79 -0.31
N ASP A 67 8.60 19.47 0.10
CA ASP A 67 8.61 20.54 1.12
C ASP A 67 7.59 21.67 0.84
N ARG A 68 7.30 21.95 -0.45
CA ARG A 68 6.26 22.90 -0.87
C ARG A 68 4.84 22.33 -0.81
N ALA A 69 4.67 21.02 -0.92
CA ALA A 69 3.38 20.36 -0.67
C ALA A 69 3.12 20.26 0.83
N GLN A 70 4.16 20.09 1.67
CA GLN A 70 4.04 20.19 3.12
C GLN A 70 3.65 21.60 3.57
N SER A 71 4.28 22.64 3.02
CA SER A 71 3.86 24.02 3.28
C SER A 71 2.48 24.28 2.69
N ALA A 72 2.18 23.85 1.46
CA ALA A 72 0.87 24.02 0.86
C ALA A 72 -0.23 23.19 1.53
N PHE A 73 0.07 22.07 2.17
CA PHE A 73 -0.88 21.26 2.93
C PHE A 73 -1.07 21.82 4.34
N ALA A 74 0.00 22.28 5.00
CA ALA A 74 -0.10 23.05 6.23
C ALA A 74 -0.83 24.38 6.01
N ASP A 75 -0.60 25.03 4.87
CA ASP A 75 -1.28 26.23 4.41
C ASP A 75 -2.70 25.90 3.94
N LEU A 76 -2.98 24.74 3.31
CA LEU A 76 -4.33 24.31 2.95
C LEU A 76 -5.14 23.98 4.20
N VAL A 77 -4.56 23.31 5.20
CA VAL A 77 -5.17 23.07 6.51
C VAL A 77 -5.37 24.39 7.24
N SER A 78 -4.37 25.28 7.25
CA SER A 78 -4.46 26.62 7.83
C SER A 78 -5.48 27.51 7.10
N ASP A 79 -5.57 27.47 5.78
CA ASP A 79 -6.46 28.27 4.92
C ASP A 79 -7.88 27.70 4.90
N THR A 80 -8.03 26.37 5.00
CA THR A 80 -9.32 25.71 5.25
C THR A 80 -9.83 26.06 6.64
N VAL A 81 -8.93 26.23 7.62
CA VAL A 81 -9.22 26.78 8.94
C VAL A 81 -9.41 28.31 8.92
N ARG A 82 -8.84 29.04 7.94
CA ARG A 82 -8.78 30.52 7.96
C ARG A 82 -9.62 31.30 6.96
N LEU A 83 -10.29 30.71 5.95
CA LEU A 83 -11.49 31.23 5.24
C LEU A 83 -11.57 30.70 3.80
N LYS A 84 -12.46 29.71 3.57
CA LYS A 84 -13.17 29.48 2.27
C LYS A 84 -14.52 28.77 2.45
N VAL A 85 -15.18 29.04 3.58
CA VAL A 85 -16.49 28.51 4.02
C VAL A 85 -17.67 29.25 3.34
N LEU A 86 -17.62 29.49 2.02
CA LEU A 86 -18.66 30.26 1.32
C LEU A 86 -19.14 29.62 0.00
N ASN A 87 -19.25 28.28 -0.04
CA ASN A 87 -20.07 27.60 -1.06
C ASN A 87 -21.13 26.69 -0.38
N PRO A 88 -22.43 27.06 -0.43
CA PRO A 88 -23.49 26.36 0.32
C PRO A 88 -23.69 24.90 -0.07
N GLY A 89 -23.47 24.52 -1.33
CA GLY A 89 -23.65 23.14 -1.81
C GLY A 89 -22.54 22.20 -1.33
N TYR A 90 -21.29 22.66 -1.39
CA TYR A 90 -20.12 21.93 -0.89
C TYR A 90 -20.15 21.77 0.65
N MET A 91 -20.69 22.77 1.35
CA MET A 91 -20.87 22.71 2.81
C MET A 91 -21.87 21.64 3.25
N MET A 92 -22.88 21.28 2.45
CA MET A 92 -23.82 20.21 2.85
C MET A 92 -23.22 18.82 2.67
N ASP A 93 -22.46 18.59 1.61
CA ASP A 93 -21.80 17.30 1.38
C ASP A 93 -20.61 17.11 2.33
N VAL A 94 -19.79 18.14 2.53
CA VAL A 94 -18.70 18.14 3.52
C VAL A 94 -19.24 18.14 4.95
N ALA A 95 -20.36 18.81 5.25
CA ALA A 95 -21.01 18.65 6.55
C ALA A 95 -21.55 17.24 6.72
N SER A 96 -22.13 16.59 5.72
CA SER A 96 -22.58 15.21 5.84
C SER A 96 -21.43 14.21 6.04
N GLY A 97 -20.27 14.48 5.43
CA GLY A 97 -19.01 13.75 5.63
C GLY A 97 -18.36 14.03 6.98
N LEU A 98 -18.37 15.29 7.46
CA LEU A 98 -17.92 15.71 8.80
C LEU A 98 -18.90 15.35 9.93
N PHE A 99 -20.17 15.09 9.63
CA PHE A 99 -21.14 14.58 10.58
C PHE A 99 -21.02 13.05 10.75
N ARG A 100 -20.40 12.35 9.79
CA ARG A 100 -20.02 10.93 9.93
C ARG A 100 -18.57 10.75 10.39
N GLY A 101 -17.67 11.66 10.02
CA GLY A 101 -16.32 11.80 10.55
C GLY A 101 -16.34 12.59 11.84
N SER A 102 -16.56 11.86 12.93
CA SER A 102 -16.68 12.29 14.34
C SER A 102 -15.77 13.46 14.79
N THR A 103 -16.07 14.00 15.98
CA THR A 103 -15.29 14.98 16.77
C THR A 103 -13.75 14.77 16.80
N HIS A 104 -13.29 13.59 16.39
CA HIS A 104 -11.90 13.17 16.23
C HIS A 104 -11.14 13.91 15.13
N ALA A 105 -11.77 14.27 13.99
CA ALA A 105 -11.10 15.02 12.92
C ALA A 105 -10.68 16.43 13.35
N LEU A 106 -11.47 17.06 14.23
CA LEU A 106 -11.17 18.38 14.81
C LEU A 106 -10.10 18.29 15.92
N ALA A 107 -10.08 17.22 16.72
CA ALA A 107 -9.06 17.03 17.76
C ALA A 107 -7.66 16.74 17.18
N ALA A 108 -7.59 15.99 16.07
CA ALA A 108 -6.33 15.71 15.37
C ALA A 108 -5.70 16.95 14.70
N LEU A 109 -6.50 17.99 14.42
CA LEU A 109 -6.04 19.21 13.76
C LEU A 109 -5.70 20.36 14.73
N THR A 110 -5.94 20.19 16.04
CA THR A 110 -5.92 21.32 16.99
C THR A 110 -4.85 21.26 18.08
N SER A 111 -4.14 20.14 18.25
CA SER A 111 -3.01 20.05 19.20
C SER A 111 -1.65 20.03 18.49
N VAL A 112 -0.65 20.68 19.11
CA VAL A 112 0.74 20.70 18.60
C VAL A 112 1.30 19.28 18.51
N GLU A 113 0.93 18.41 19.43
CA GLU A 113 1.32 16.99 19.42
C GLU A 113 0.73 16.26 18.19
N ALA A 114 -0.56 16.42 17.90
CA ALA A 114 -1.20 15.78 16.75
C ALA A 114 -0.63 16.26 15.41
N LEU A 115 -0.32 17.56 15.30
CA LEU A 115 0.37 18.12 14.13
C LEU A 115 1.79 17.58 13.98
N GLY A 116 2.53 17.44 15.09
CA GLY A 116 3.85 16.82 15.12
C GLY A 116 3.83 15.37 14.64
N ARG A 117 2.88 14.56 15.14
CA ARG A 117 2.73 13.15 14.74
C ARG A 117 2.28 12.98 13.30
N SER A 118 1.35 13.81 12.83
CA SER A 118 0.94 13.81 11.42
C SER A 118 2.12 14.16 10.51
N ARG A 119 2.97 15.11 10.90
CA ARG A 119 4.18 15.46 10.16
C ARG A 119 5.19 14.32 10.13
N GLU A 120 5.44 13.66 11.26
CA GLU A 120 6.32 12.47 11.33
C GLU A 120 5.81 11.34 10.43
N GLN A 121 4.50 11.10 10.41
CA GLN A 121 3.89 10.08 9.55
C GLN A 121 4.06 10.42 8.06
N LEU A 122 3.84 11.67 7.67
CA LEU A 122 4.08 12.16 6.30
C LEU A 122 5.55 12.02 5.91
N GLN A 123 6.48 12.34 6.81
CA GLN A 123 7.91 12.16 6.57
C GLN A 123 8.26 10.68 6.38
N ASN A 124 7.74 9.78 7.23
CA ASN A 124 7.97 8.35 7.08
C ASN A 124 7.45 7.83 5.72
N MET A 125 6.25 8.24 5.31
CA MET A 125 5.71 7.88 3.99
C MET A 125 6.60 8.39 2.85
N SER A 126 7.09 9.63 2.96
CA SER A 126 8.03 10.21 2.00
C SER A 126 9.34 9.41 1.90
N ASP A 127 9.93 9.04 3.04
CA ASP A 127 11.17 8.27 3.10
C ASP A 127 11.00 6.92 2.39
N VAL A 128 9.90 6.20 2.68
CA VAL A 128 9.58 4.89 2.09
C VAL A 128 9.47 4.98 0.57
N LEU A 129 8.73 5.96 0.07
CA LEU A 129 8.59 6.17 -1.37
C LEU A 129 9.91 6.60 -2.01
N GLY A 130 10.74 7.35 -1.28
CA GLY A 130 12.11 7.63 -1.68
C GLY A 130 12.90 6.34 -1.89
N PHE A 131 12.89 5.43 -0.91
CA PHE A 131 13.63 4.17 -1.00
C PHE A 131 13.15 3.26 -2.13
N VAL A 132 11.83 3.12 -2.34
CA VAL A 132 11.31 2.27 -3.43
C VAL A 132 11.65 2.83 -4.81
N ASN A 133 11.64 4.16 -4.97
CA ASN A 133 11.86 4.80 -6.26
C ASN A 133 13.34 5.07 -6.58
N ASP A 134 14.17 5.29 -5.56
CA ASP A 134 15.62 5.55 -5.68
C ASP A 134 16.45 4.27 -5.60
N VAL A 135 15.91 3.18 -6.16
CA VAL A 135 16.67 1.96 -6.39
C VAL A 135 17.60 2.20 -7.56
N ASP A 136 18.87 2.46 -7.24
CA ASP A 136 19.97 2.51 -8.19
C ASP A 136 20.27 1.11 -8.72
N ALA A 137 19.38 0.58 -9.56
CA ALA A 137 19.55 -0.68 -10.25
C ALA A 137 19.20 -0.53 -11.75
N PRO A 138 19.88 -1.26 -12.66
CA PRO A 138 19.62 -1.14 -14.09
C PRO A 138 18.16 -1.44 -14.46
N GLU A 139 17.63 -0.69 -15.42
CA GLU A 139 16.30 -0.96 -16.00
C GLU A 139 16.31 -2.11 -17.02
N GLU A 140 17.48 -2.42 -17.57
CA GLU A 140 17.70 -3.43 -18.61
C GLU A 140 18.80 -4.40 -18.20
N LEU A 141 18.81 -5.57 -18.83
CA LEU A 141 19.91 -6.52 -18.71
C LEU A 141 21.16 -5.96 -19.39
N ALA A 142 22.33 -6.32 -18.86
CA ALA A 142 23.58 -6.10 -19.58
C ALA A 142 23.57 -6.84 -20.93
N PRO A 143 24.43 -6.46 -21.91
CA PRO A 143 24.44 -7.09 -23.23
C PRO A 143 24.67 -8.61 -23.24
N ASP A 144 25.32 -9.14 -22.19
CA ASP A 144 25.54 -10.56 -21.96
C ASP A 144 24.37 -11.26 -21.24
N GLY A 145 23.28 -10.54 -20.97
CA GLY A 145 22.11 -11.01 -20.23
C GLY A 145 22.29 -10.98 -18.71
N ALA A 146 23.38 -10.43 -18.18
CA ALA A 146 23.62 -10.38 -16.75
C ALA A 146 22.82 -9.27 -16.05
N TYR A 147 22.53 -9.50 -14.76
CA TYR A 147 21.99 -8.49 -13.84
C TYR A 147 22.81 -8.51 -12.53
N PRO A 148 23.12 -7.35 -11.93
CA PRO A 148 23.95 -7.24 -10.73
C PRO A 148 23.15 -7.51 -9.45
N LEU A 149 22.45 -8.65 -9.39
CA LEU A 149 21.50 -8.95 -8.33
C LEU A 149 22.18 -9.08 -6.96
N GLU A 150 23.27 -9.84 -6.89
CA GLU A 150 23.99 -10.11 -5.66
C GLU A 150 24.63 -8.85 -5.07
N GLU A 151 25.34 -8.09 -5.91
CA GLU A 151 25.99 -6.82 -5.54
C GLU A 151 24.97 -5.81 -4.99
N LYS A 152 23.83 -5.65 -5.66
CA LYS A 152 22.79 -4.70 -5.23
C LYS A 152 22.10 -5.13 -3.94
N LEU A 153 21.90 -6.43 -3.72
CA LEU A 153 21.39 -6.92 -2.44
C LEU A 153 22.37 -6.61 -1.30
N GLU A 154 23.65 -6.88 -1.48
CA GLU A 154 24.68 -6.56 -0.48
C GLU A 154 24.70 -5.06 -0.16
N GLU A 155 24.68 -4.22 -1.19
CA GLU A 155 24.61 -2.75 -1.06
C GLU A 155 23.38 -2.31 -0.25
N PHE A 156 22.20 -2.85 -0.55
CA PHE A 156 20.95 -2.45 0.10
C PHE A 156 20.87 -2.90 1.55
N TYR A 157 21.34 -4.10 1.87
CA TYR A 157 21.45 -4.53 3.28
C TYR A 157 22.49 -3.71 4.06
N ALA A 158 23.56 -3.23 3.41
CA ALA A 158 24.55 -2.36 4.06
C ALA A 158 24.01 -0.96 4.42
N ARG A 159 22.90 -0.52 3.80
CA ARG A 159 22.23 0.75 4.11
C ARG A 159 21.38 0.71 5.39
N GLY A 160 21.29 -0.44 6.06
CA GLY A 160 20.62 -0.62 7.35
C GLY A 160 19.30 -1.38 7.24
N HIS A 161 18.76 -1.76 8.41
CA HIS A 161 17.60 -2.66 8.50
C HIS A 161 16.33 -2.08 7.84
N TYR A 162 16.01 -0.82 8.15
CA TYR A 162 14.77 -0.19 7.68
C TYR A 162 14.79 0.13 6.17
N PRO A 163 15.83 0.79 5.60
CA PRO A 163 15.86 1.05 4.15
C PRO A 163 15.86 -0.23 3.32
N ALA A 164 16.50 -1.31 3.80
CA ALA A 164 16.57 -2.57 3.07
C ALA A 164 15.18 -3.14 2.74
N LEU A 165 14.18 -2.94 3.61
CA LEU A 165 12.79 -3.40 3.37
C LEU A 165 12.26 -2.95 2.01
N TRP A 166 12.51 -1.68 1.70
CA TRP A 166 11.95 -0.98 0.54
C TRP A 166 12.85 -1.09 -0.68
N LEU A 167 14.17 -1.04 -0.48
CA LEU A 167 15.15 -1.14 -1.57
C LEU A 167 15.14 -2.54 -2.21
N VAL A 168 14.97 -3.61 -1.42
CA VAL A 168 14.86 -4.98 -1.94
C VAL A 168 13.56 -5.18 -2.72
N GLU A 169 12.46 -4.56 -2.31
CA GLU A 169 11.21 -4.56 -3.09
C GLU A 169 11.42 -3.92 -4.46
N GLY A 170 11.98 -2.71 -4.50
CA GLY A 170 12.25 -2.04 -5.77
C GLY A 170 13.29 -2.79 -6.62
N LEU A 171 14.26 -3.48 -6.03
CA LEU A 171 15.18 -4.37 -6.77
C LEU A 171 14.44 -5.50 -7.48
N GLY A 172 13.48 -6.11 -6.79
CA GLY A 172 12.61 -7.14 -7.37
C GLY A 172 11.82 -6.61 -8.57
N GLU A 173 11.30 -5.39 -8.46
CA GLU A 173 10.59 -4.73 -9.57
C GLU A 173 11.52 -4.50 -10.77
N ARG A 174 12.71 -3.93 -10.54
CA ARG A 174 13.69 -3.63 -11.60
C ARG A 174 14.19 -4.91 -12.27
N TYR A 175 14.50 -5.93 -11.49
CA TYR A 175 14.94 -7.23 -12.00
C TYR A 175 13.87 -7.90 -12.86
N ALA A 176 12.61 -7.93 -12.40
CA ALA A 176 11.51 -8.48 -13.18
C ALA A 176 11.26 -7.65 -14.45
N ARG A 177 11.32 -6.33 -14.38
CA ARG A 177 11.16 -5.44 -15.54
C ARG A 177 12.24 -5.65 -16.60
N ALA A 178 13.50 -5.83 -16.20
CA ALA A 178 14.59 -6.10 -17.13
C ALA A 178 14.37 -7.39 -17.95
N HIS A 179 13.60 -8.35 -17.42
CA HIS A 179 13.24 -9.59 -18.11
C HIS A 179 11.89 -9.50 -18.84
N LEU A 180 11.01 -8.56 -18.46
CA LEU A 180 9.73 -8.38 -19.11
C LEU A 180 9.91 -7.95 -20.55
N ARG A 181 9.29 -8.73 -21.43
CA ARG A 181 9.03 -8.36 -22.81
C ARG A 181 7.53 -8.38 -22.96
N LYS A 182 6.97 -7.25 -23.37
CA LYS A 182 5.53 -7.05 -23.50
C LYS A 182 4.85 -8.25 -24.18
N ASN A 183 3.81 -8.79 -23.53
CA ASN A 183 3.03 -9.94 -24.01
C ASN A 183 3.83 -11.23 -24.25
N ARG A 184 4.93 -11.44 -23.51
CA ARG A 184 5.67 -12.70 -23.52
C ARG A 184 5.73 -13.32 -22.15
N GLU A 185 5.53 -14.64 -22.12
CA GLU A 185 5.72 -15.41 -20.90
C GLU A 185 7.20 -15.40 -20.49
N ILE A 186 7.43 -15.18 -19.21
CA ILE A 186 8.72 -15.41 -18.55
C ILE A 186 8.55 -16.65 -17.69
N ARG A 187 9.59 -17.47 -17.61
CA ARG A 187 9.60 -18.66 -16.76
C ARG A 187 10.90 -18.70 -15.99
N GLY A 188 10.84 -19.17 -14.75
CA GLY A 188 12.06 -19.44 -14.02
C GLY A 188 12.73 -18.24 -13.37
N LEU A 189 12.07 -17.07 -13.27
CA LEU A 189 12.72 -15.83 -12.82
C LEU A 189 13.36 -15.97 -11.43
N PHE A 190 12.64 -16.56 -10.46
CA PHE A 190 13.18 -16.90 -9.13
C PHE A 190 13.25 -18.41 -8.84
N THR A 191 12.84 -19.26 -9.78
CA THR A 191 12.93 -20.73 -9.62
C THR A 191 14.12 -21.34 -10.36
N THR A 192 14.83 -20.55 -11.19
CA THR A 192 16.06 -20.97 -11.88
C THR A 192 17.15 -19.88 -11.82
N GLY A 193 18.38 -20.24 -12.18
CA GLY A 193 19.50 -19.28 -12.32
C GLY A 193 19.80 -18.46 -11.06
N LYS A 194 20.20 -17.20 -11.25
CA LYS A 194 20.54 -16.28 -10.16
C LYS A 194 19.36 -16.00 -9.21
N GLY A 195 18.14 -15.94 -9.74
CA GLY A 195 16.95 -15.71 -8.91
C GLY A 195 16.67 -16.86 -7.94
N ALA A 196 16.96 -18.11 -8.32
CA ALA A 196 16.85 -19.26 -7.41
C ALA A 196 17.90 -19.24 -6.29
N ALA A 197 19.06 -18.62 -6.54
CA ALA A 197 20.15 -18.51 -5.58
C ALA A 197 19.94 -17.38 -4.56
N LEU A 198 18.80 -16.67 -4.60
CA LEU A 198 18.48 -15.59 -3.68
C LEU A 198 18.55 -16.07 -2.21
N PRO A 199 19.18 -15.28 -1.32
CA PRO A 199 19.17 -15.57 0.11
C PRO A 199 17.72 -15.55 0.61
N LYS A 200 17.38 -16.45 1.55
CA LYS A 200 16.00 -16.61 2.06
C LYS A 200 15.38 -15.27 2.48
N LYS A 201 16.15 -14.47 3.22
CA LYS A 201 15.75 -13.14 3.71
C LYS A 201 15.35 -12.14 2.62
N ALA A 202 15.79 -12.30 1.37
CA ALA A 202 15.42 -11.37 0.30
C ALA A 202 14.15 -11.81 -0.45
N ARG A 203 13.69 -13.06 -0.27
CA ARG A 203 12.70 -13.67 -1.17
C ARG A 203 11.37 -12.94 -1.16
N LEU A 204 10.78 -12.67 0.01
CA LEU A 204 9.46 -12.03 0.10
C LEU A 204 9.41 -10.70 -0.65
N MET A 205 10.33 -9.78 -0.36
CA MET A 205 10.30 -8.44 -0.99
C MET A 205 10.73 -8.49 -2.46
N MET A 206 11.63 -9.38 -2.85
CA MET A 206 11.91 -9.61 -4.28
C MET A 206 10.67 -10.10 -5.05
N HIS A 207 9.83 -10.93 -4.42
CA HIS A 207 8.58 -11.41 -5.02
C HIS A 207 7.51 -10.31 -5.05
N ALA A 208 7.39 -9.50 -4.00
CA ALA A 208 6.55 -8.30 -4.02
C ALA A 208 6.93 -7.37 -5.19
N GLY A 209 8.22 -7.06 -5.34
CA GLY A 209 8.73 -6.28 -6.48
C GLY A 209 8.38 -6.88 -7.84
N MET A 210 8.57 -8.20 -8.01
CA MET A 210 8.16 -8.90 -9.22
C MET A 210 6.65 -8.81 -9.47
N GLY A 211 5.83 -8.96 -8.42
CA GLY A 211 4.39 -8.78 -8.47
C GLY A 211 4.02 -7.39 -8.97
N ILE A 212 4.68 -6.34 -8.48
CA ILE A 212 4.48 -4.95 -8.94
C ILE A 212 4.79 -4.83 -10.43
N ALA A 213 5.90 -5.40 -10.91
CA ALA A 213 6.27 -5.36 -12.32
C ALA A 213 5.23 -6.08 -13.21
N PHE A 214 4.78 -7.28 -12.82
CA PHE A 214 3.76 -8.02 -13.56
C PHE A 214 2.40 -7.33 -13.53
N ALA A 215 2.00 -6.79 -12.38
CA ALA A 215 0.75 -6.05 -12.23
C ALA A 215 0.74 -4.78 -13.09
N LYS A 216 1.84 -4.03 -13.15
CA LYS A 216 1.97 -2.87 -14.04
C LYS A 216 1.81 -3.28 -15.51
N ASP A 217 2.46 -4.36 -15.96
CA ASP A 217 2.35 -4.82 -17.36
C ASP A 217 0.91 -5.17 -17.76
N VAL A 218 0.17 -5.87 -16.90
CA VAL A 218 -1.21 -6.30 -17.21
C VAL A 218 -2.26 -5.20 -17.04
N VAL A 219 -2.17 -4.41 -15.96
CA VAL A 219 -3.19 -3.40 -15.64
C VAL A 219 -3.07 -2.19 -16.56
N ASP A 220 -1.86 -1.85 -17.03
CA ASP A 220 -1.62 -0.76 -17.99
C ASP A 220 -2.40 -0.93 -19.32
N GLU A 221 -2.80 -2.15 -19.67
CA GLU A 221 -3.59 -2.41 -20.89
C GLU A 221 -5.10 -2.37 -20.68
N LEU A 222 -5.54 -2.26 -19.42
CA LEU A 222 -6.94 -2.27 -19.05
C LEU A 222 -7.47 -0.84 -18.91
N THR A 223 -8.78 -0.72 -19.15
CA THR A 223 -9.55 0.49 -18.96
C THR A 223 -10.87 0.12 -18.28
N PRO A 224 -11.57 1.07 -17.64
CA PRO A 224 -12.87 0.80 -17.02
C PRO A 224 -13.93 0.23 -17.97
N TRP A 225 -13.73 0.43 -19.27
CA TRP A 225 -14.61 -0.05 -20.34
C TRP A 225 -14.09 -1.31 -21.03
N SER A 226 -12.99 -1.89 -20.55
CA SER A 226 -12.48 -3.15 -21.09
C SER A 226 -13.53 -4.25 -20.94
N PRO A 227 -13.76 -5.06 -21.98
CA PRO A 227 -14.67 -6.20 -21.87
C PRO A 227 -14.23 -7.14 -20.74
N LYS A 228 -15.19 -7.77 -20.05
CA LYS A 228 -14.92 -8.76 -19.00
C LYS A 228 -13.92 -9.84 -19.44
N THR A 229 -14.04 -10.32 -20.67
CA THR A 229 -13.10 -11.30 -21.23
C THR A 229 -11.66 -10.78 -21.27
N LYS A 230 -11.45 -9.51 -21.63
CA LYS A 230 -10.11 -8.90 -21.65
C LYS A 230 -9.53 -8.79 -20.23
N VAL A 231 -10.36 -8.40 -19.26
CA VAL A 231 -9.94 -8.35 -17.85
C VAL A 231 -9.56 -9.75 -17.37
N LYS A 232 -10.41 -10.75 -17.65
CA LYS A 232 -10.17 -12.15 -17.31
C LYS A 232 -8.87 -12.68 -17.93
N ASP A 233 -8.63 -12.43 -19.21
CA ASP A 233 -7.41 -12.86 -19.91
C ASP A 233 -6.16 -12.23 -19.29
N ALA A 234 -6.21 -10.94 -18.94
CA ALA A 234 -5.11 -10.24 -18.28
C ALA A 234 -4.82 -10.81 -16.88
N LEU A 235 -5.86 -11.15 -16.11
CA LEU A 235 -5.72 -11.75 -14.79
C LEU A 235 -5.17 -13.19 -14.87
N GLN A 236 -5.65 -14.00 -15.82
CA GLN A 236 -5.09 -15.33 -16.05
C GLN A 236 -3.62 -15.26 -16.45
N PHE A 237 -3.24 -14.28 -17.27
CA PHE A 237 -1.84 -14.04 -17.61
C PHE A 237 -1.02 -13.66 -16.36
N PHE A 238 -1.51 -12.74 -15.53
CA PHE A 238 -0.85 -12.35 -14.27
C PHE A 238 -0.66 -13.53 -13.33
N LEU A 239 -1.71 -14.29 -13.02
CA LEU A 239 -1.66 -15.47 -12.16
C LEU A 239 -0.68 -16.52 -12.70
N GLY A 240 -0.71 -16.74 -14.02
CA GLY A 240 0.23 -17.63 -14.70
C GLY A 240 1.68 -17.15 -14.64
N GLN A 241 1.92 -15.84 -14.68
CA GLN A 241 3.25 -15.26 -14.50
C GLN A 241 3.75 -15.43 -13.07
N VAL A 242 2.90 -15.19 -12.06
CA VAL A 242 3.25 -15.40 -10.65
C VAL A 242 3.59 -16.87 -10.40
N ALA A 243 2.74 -17.81 -10.81
CA ALA A 243 2.92 -19.23 -10.57
C ALA A 243 4.20 -19.82 -11.21
N ARG A 244 4.61 -19.31 -12.39
CA ARG A 244 5.80 -19.83 -13.11
C ARG A 244 7.13 -19.25 -12.64
N ASN A 245 7.09 -18.17 -11.87
CA ASN A 245 8.27 -17.40 -11.51
C ASN A 245 8.52 -17.32 -10.01
N SER A 246 7.51 -17.63 -9.18
CA SER A 246 7.62 -17.59 -7.73
C SER A 246 8.26 -18.85 -7.14
N ILE A 247 9.04 -18.65 -6.09
CA ILE A 247 9.47 -19.72 -5.18
C ILE A 247 8.25 -20.14 -4.34
N PRO A 248 8.00 -21.45 -4.13
CA PRO A 248 6.93 -21.93 -3.28
C PRO A 248 6.92 -21.25 -1.91
N GLY A 249 5.74 -20.76 -1.53
CA GLY A 249 5.51 -20.03 -0.29
C GLY A 249 5.71 -18.51 -0.38
N CYS A 250 6.17 -17.97 -1.51
CA CYS A 250 6.38 -16.53 -1.70
C CYS A 250 5.34 -15.90 -2.64
N GLU A 251 4.42 -16.69 -3.21
CA GLU A 251 3.41 -16.26 -4.17
C GLU A 251 2.54 -15.13 -3.63
N GLY A 252 2.12 -15.23 -2.36
CA GLY A 252 1.26 -14.24 -1.70
C GLY A 252 1.79 -12.80 -1.80
N ALA A 253 3.10 -12.62 -1.65
CA ALA A 253 3.75 -11.31 -1.80
C ALA A 253 3.61 -10.75 -3.23
N ALA A 254 3.70 -11.61 -4.24
CA ALA A 254 3.54 -11.20 -5.63
C ALA A 254 2.07 -10.98 -6.01
N LEU A 255 1.15 -11.83 -5.53
CA LEU A 255 -0.29 -11.72 -5.77
C LEU A 255 -0.86 -10.42 -5.21
N GLU A 256 -0.47 -10.08 -3.98
CA GLU A 256 -0.93 -8.88 -3.27
C GLU A 256 -0.60 -7.58 -4.03
N SER A 257 0.51 -7.58 -4.77
CA SER A 257 0.94 -6.43 -5.56
C SER A 257 -0.04 -6.04 -6.66
N LEU A 258 -0.89 -6.96 -7.13
CA LEU A 258 -1.95 -6.63 -8.08
C LEU A 258 -2.94 -5.63 -7.49
N GLY A 259 -3.36 -5.85 -6.24
CA GLY A 259 -4.25 -4.95 -5.52
C GLY A 259 -3.60 -3.59 -5.25
N LEU A 260 -2.34 -3.63 -4.83
CA LEU A 260 -1.55 -2.42 -4.57
C LEU A 260 -1.43 -1.56 -5.83
N VAL A 261 -1.00 -2.14 -6.95
CA VAL A 261 -0.83 -1.40 -8.22
C VAL A 261 -2.17 -0.91 -8.75
N THR A 262 -3.21 -1.74 -8.68
CA THR A 262 -4.55 -1.37 -9.17
C THR A 262 -5.09 -0.18 -8.39
N GLN A 263 -5.10 -0.23 -7.05
CA GLN A 263 -5.64 0.89 -6.25
C GLN A 263 -4.79 2.16 -6.35
N MET A 264 -3.45 2.03 -6.40
CA MET A 264 -2.56 3.18 -6.44
C MET A 264 -2.66 3.97 -7.74
N TRP A 265 -2.74 3.25 -8.87
CA TRP A 265 -2.57 3.85 -10.19
C TRP A 265 -3.84 3.81 -11.04
N TYR A 266 -4.78 2.95 -10.71
CA TYR A 266 -5.99 2.67 -11.47
C TYR A 266 -7.19 2.37 -10.55
N PRO A 267 -7.52 3.23 -9.56
CA PRO A 267 -8.58 2.96 -8.58
C PRO A 267 -9.93 2.59 -9.21
N GLN A 268 -10.22 3.13 -10.39
CA GLN A 268 -11.39 2.81 -11.22
C GLN A 268 -11.44 1.35 -11.73
N LEU A 269 -10.31 0.64 -11.72
CA LEU A 269 -10.20 -0.76 -12.10
C LEU A 269 -10.33 -1.71 -10.91
N VAL A 270 -10.34 -1.23 -9.66
CA VAL A 270 -10.42 -2.12 -8.48
C VAL A 270 -11.64 -3.03 -8.54
N ARG A 271 -12.84 -2.47 -8.79
CA ARG A 271 -14.07 -3.27 -8.87
C ARG A 271 -14.10 -4.25 -10.06
N PRO A 272 -13.80 -3.83 -11.31
CA PRO A 272 -13.70 -4.76 -12.43
C PRO A 272 -12.67 -5.88 -12.19
N VAL A 273 -11.50 -5.56 -11.66
CA VAL A 273 -10.44 -6.53 -11.40
C VAL A 273 -10.85 -7.49 -10.28
N SER A 274 -11.31 -6.98 -9.13
CA SER A 274 -11.69 -7.81 -7.98
C SER A 274 -12.82 -8.77 -8.32
N GLY A 275 -13.82 -8.30 -9.08
CA GLY A 275 -14.97 -9.11 -9.47
C GLY A 275 -14.57 -10.30 -10.34
N GLU A 276 -13.75 -10.08 -11.37
CA GLU A 276 -13.29 -11.17 -12.24
C GLU A 276 -12.23 -12.05 -11.55
N LEU A 277 -11.42 -11.50 -10.64
CA LEU A 277 -10.43 -12.26 -9.87
C LEU A 277 -11.12 -13.23 -8.91
N GLN A 278 -12.18 -12.81 -8.21
CA GLN A 278 -12.95 -13.66 -7.31
C GLN A 278 -13.50 -14.92 -8.00
N ASP A 279 -13.93 -14.78 -9.26
CA ASP A 279 -14.44 -15.89 -10.08
C ASP A 279 -13.33 -16.81 -10.61
N LEU A 280 -12.10 -16.29 -10.76
CA LEU A 280 -10.94 -17.01 -11.28
C LEU A 280 -10.20 -17.79 -10.18
N ASP A 281 -9.93 -17.11 -9.07
CA ASP A 281 -9.09 -17.57 -7.98
C ASP A 281 -9.46 -16.78 -6.71
N ALA A 282 -10.29 -17.41 -5.86
CA ALA A 282 -10.81 -16.79 -4.64
C ALA A 282 -9.69 -16.48 -3.62
N ASP A 283 -8.64 -17.31 -3.56
CA ASP A 283 -7.50 -17.08 -2.66
C ASP A 283 -6.71 -15.85 -3.13
N ALA A 284 -6.45 -15.74 -4.43
CA ALA A 284 -5.80 -14.56 -5.01
C ALA A 284 -6.59 -13.26 -4.76
N ALA A 285 -7.92 -13.34 -4.69
CA ALA A 285 -8.76 -12.19 -4.38
C ALA A 285 -8.55 -11.65 -2.96
N GLU A 286 -8.21 -12.51 -1.98
CA GLU A 286 -7.88 -12.08 -0.62
C GLU A 286 -6.57 -11.28 -0.59
N PHE A 287 -5.51 -11.80 -1.22
CA PHE A 287 -4.24 -11.08 -1.41
C PHE A 287 -4.45 -9.74 -2.12
N PHE A 288 -5.29 -9.73 -3.16
CA PHE A 288 -5.64 -8.50 -3.87
C PHE A 288 -6.23 -7.46 -2.92
N TRP A 289 -7.23 -7.81 -2.12
CA TRP A 289 -7.85 -6.83 -1.20
C TRP A 289 -6.90 -6.37 -0.09
N HIS A 290 -5.99 -7.22 0.36
CA HIS A 290 -4.93 -6.80 1.26
C HIS A 290 -4.03 -5.74 0.61
N GLY A 291 -3.65 -5.93 -0.66
CA GLY A 291 -2.86 -4.93 -1.39
C GLY A 291 -3.59 -3.64 -1.70
N VAL A 292 -4.89 -3.72 -1.98
CA VAL A 292 -5.76 -2.53 -2.07
C VAL A 292 -5.72 -1.75 -0.75
N GLY A 293 -5.81 -2.44 0.38
CA GLY A 293 -5.68 -1.87 1.73
C GLY A 293 -4.33 -1.17 1.95
N ARG A 294 -3.22 -1.83 1.60
CA ARG A 294 -1.87 -1.22 1.67
C ARG A 294 -1.81 0.06 0.84
N SER A 295 -2.36 0.05 -0.38
CA SER A 295 -2.39 1.24 -1.24
C SER A 295 -3.28 2.36 -0.69
N MET A 296 -4.36 2.06 0.04
CA MET A 296 -5.21 3.08 0.64
C MET A 296 -4.42 3.94 1.64
N PHE A 297 -3.49 3.35 2.39
CA PHE A 297 -2.64 4.09 3.33
C PHE A 297 -1.75 5.13 2.63
N PHE A 298 -1.17 4.77 1.48
CA PHE A 298 -0.31 5.65 0.70
C PHE A 298 -1.07 6.61 -0.22
N SER A 299 -2.40 6.49 -0.33
CA SER A 299 -3.19 7.34 -1.21
C SER A 299 -3.27 8.78 -0.68
N PRO A 300 -2.82 9.80 -1.44
CA PRO A 300 -2.93 11.19 -1.03
C PRO A 300 -4.38 11.64 -0.78
N MET A 301 -5.34 10.99 -1.43
CA MET A 301 -6.76 11.27 -1.24
C MET A 301 -7.22 10.97 0.19
N ASN A 302 -6.68 9.92 0.81
CA ASN A 302 -7.02 9.51 2.16
C ASN A 302 -6.32 10.35 3.24
N MET A 303 -5.52 11.35 2.83
CA MET A 303 -4.89 12.33 3.71
C MET A 303 -5.70 13.63 3.79
N LEU A 304 -6.71 13.81 2.92
CA LEU A 304 -7.58 14.99 2.95
C LEU A 304 -8.54 14.94 4.14
N PRO A 305 -8.87 16.08 4.77
CA PRO A 305 -9.82 16.13 5.88
C PRO A 305 -11.16 15.46 5.53
N GLY A 306 -11.63 14.57 6.41
CA GLY A 306 -12.88 13.82 6.23
C GLY A 306 -12.75 12.57 5.35
N LEU A 307 -11.58 12.29 4.78
CA LEU A 307 -11.24 11.02 4.16
C LEU A 307 -10.26 10.28 5.06
N SER A 308 -10.35 8.95 5.06
CA SER A 308 -9.54 8.09 5.92
C SER A 308 -9.27 6.76 5.21
N PRO A 309 -8.03 6.24 5.25
CA PRO A 309 -7.73 4.94 4.66
C PRO A 309 -8.52 3.82 5.37
N TRP A 310 -8.80 3.99 6.66
CA TRP A 310 -9.59 3.05 7.46
C TRP A 310 -11.05 2.99 7.00
N GLN A 311 -11.63 4.16 6.73
CA GLN A 311 -13.00 4.23 6.23
C GLN A 311 -13.09 3.74 4.77
N ALA A 312 -12.08 4.03 3.94
CA ALA A 312 -12.00 3.48 2.59
C ALA A 312 -11.95 1.93 2.61
N ALA A 313 -11.21 1.34 3.56
CA ALA A 313 -11.17 -0.10 3.77
C ALA A 313 -12.50 -0.70 4.26
N ASP A 314 -13.44 0.12 4.73
CA ASP A 314 -14.80 -0.29 5.09
C ASP A 314 -15.80 -0.15 3.96
N ASP A 315 -15.66 0.90 3.16
CA ASP A 315 -16.68 1.32 2.21
C ASP A 315 -16.42 0.76 0.80
N GLU A 316 -15.17 0.51 0.42
CA GLU A 316 -14.80 0.03 -0.92
C GLU A 316 -14.97 -1.48 -1.14
N PRO A 317 -14.56 -2.36 -0.18
CA PRO A 317 -14.64 -3.80 -0.38
C PRO A 317 -16.08 -4.32 -0.51
N PRO A 318 -16.34 -5.33 -1.37
CA PRO A 318 -17.69 -5.80 -1.68
C PRO A 318 -18.33 -6.66 -0.58
N ASP A 319 -17.53 -7.26 0.29
CA ASP A 319 -17.97 -8.19 1.33
C ASP A 319 -17.02 -8.14 2.55
N ASP A 320 -17.35 -8.92 3.59
CA ASP A 320 -16.61 -8.91 4.86
C ASP A 320 -15.21 -9.55 4.76
N VAL A 321 -15.00 -10.51 3.85
CA VAL A 321 -13.69 -11.13 3.65
C VAL A 321 -12.74 -10.11 3.02
N ALA A 322 -13.20 -9.45 1.96
CA ALA A 322 -12.48 -8.37 1.32
C ALA A 322 -12.24 -7.19 2.28
N ARG A 323 -13.22 -6.86 3.13
CA ARG A 323 -13.10 -5.81 4.17
C ARG A 323 -12.02 -6.12 5.20
N ARG A 324 -11.96 -7.35 5.70
CA ARG A 324 -10.90 -7.77 6.66
C ARG A 324 -9.53 -7.72 6.02
N ASN A 325 -9.39 -8.21 4.79
CA ASN A 325 -8.15 -8.13 4.03
C ASN A 325 -7.71 -6.68 3.81
N ALA A 326 -8.60 -5.79 3.36
CA ALA A 326 -8.30 -4.38 3.16
C ALA A 326 -7.88 -3.68 4.47
N ARG A 327 -8.60 -3.91 5.57
CA ARG A 327 -8.25 -3.35 6.89
C ARG A 327 -6.89 -3.86 7.38
N ALA A 328 -6.61 -5.15 7.22
CA ALA A 328 -5.30 -5.74 7.53
C ALA A 328 -4.21 -5.10 6.67
N GLY A 329 -4.45 -4.86 5.38
CA GLY A 329 -3.54 -4.15 4.50
C GLY A 329 -3.24 -2.70 4.93
N VAL A 330 -4.25 -1.94 5.35
CA VAL A 330 -4.05 -0.59 5.90
C VAL A 330 -3.19 -0.67 7.17
N ALA A 331 -3.51 -1.58 8.10
CA ALA A 331 -2.76 -1.76 9.33
C ALA A 331 -1.32 -2.23 9.11
N TRP A 332 -1.10 -3.08 8.11
CA TRP A 332 0.22 -3.51 7.67
C TRP A 332 1.06 -2.31 7.24
N ALA A 333 0.54 -1.49 6.33
CA ALA A 333 1.26 -0.32 5.80
C ALA A 333 1.49 0.73 6.89
N PHE A 334 0.47 1.02 7.69
CA PHE A 334 0.56 1.92 8.84
C PHE A 334 1.66 1.49 9.80
N THR A 335 1.75 0.20 10.12
CA THR A 335 2.71 -0.33 11.10
C THR A 335 4.13 -0.23 10.59
N ILE A 336 4.42 -0.82 9.42
CA ILE A 336 5.81 -0.92 8.97
C ILE A 336 6.40 0.45 8.60
N VAL A 337 5.59 1.34 8.03
CA VAL A 337 6.04 2.71 7.71
C VAL A 337 6.43 3.46 8.99
N ASN A 338 5.70 3.24 10.08
CA ASN A 338 5.87 3.99 11.33
C ASN A 338 6.63 3.21 12.42
N VAL A 339 7.23 2.06 12.10
CA VAL A 339 7.86 1.17 13.09
C VAL A 339 8.96 1.85 13.92
N ARG A 340 9.69 2.81 13.33
CA ARG A 340 10.73 3.64 13.99
C ARG A 340 10.15 4.62 15.02
N HIS A 341 8.86 4.92 14.91
CA HIS A 341 8.18 5.99 15.66
C HIS A 341 6.88 5.47 16.29
N PRO A 342 6.95 4.57 17.30
CA PRO A 342 5.76 3.98 17.93
C PRO A 342 4.81 5.01 18.55
N GLY A 343 5.26 6.24 18.78
CA GLY A 343 4.43 7.37 19.17
C GLY A 343 3.30 7.69 18.18
N ILE A 344 3.46 7.38 16.90
CA ILE A 344 2.40 7.52 15.88
C ILE A 344 1.29 6.49 16.12
N THR A 345 1.66 5.23 16.42
CA THR A 345 0.70 4.18 16.80
C THR A 345 -0.01 4.54 18.10
N VAL A 346 0.71 5.07 19.10
CA VAL A 346 0.10 5.60 20.33
C VAL A 346 -0.95 6.66 20.01
N HIS A 347 -0.60 7.65 19.19
CA HIS A 347 -1.53 8.70 18.80
C HIS A 347 -2.78 8.14 18.10
N PHE A 348 -2.59 7.19 17.18
CA PHE A 348 -3.70 6.49 16.53
C PHE A 348 -4.57 5.74 17.54
N LEU A 349 -3.99 4.97 18.47
CA LEU A 349 -4.76 4.24 19.48
C LEU A 349 -5.46 5.15 20.49
N ARG A 350 -4.98 6.39 20.68
CA ARG A 350 -5.66 7.36 21.54
C ARG A 350 -6.94 7.92 20.90
N HIS A 351 -6.99 7.99 19.56
CA HIS A 351 -8.04 8.73 18.85
C HIS A 351 -8.78 7.95 17.76
N GLY A 352 -8.32 6.77 17.38
CA GLY A 352 -8.78 6.03 16.21
C GLY A 352 -9.25 4.61 16.52
N THR A 353 -9.40 4.25 17.80
CA THR A 353 -9.83 2.90 18.20
C THR A 353 -11.19 2.50 17.65
N ASP A 354 -12.06 3.47 17.38
CA ASP A 354 -13.40 3.22 16.84
C ASP A 354 -13.32 2.56 15.46
N TYR A 355 -12.35 2.96 14.63
CA TYR A 355 -12.11 2.38 13.29
C TYR A 355 -11.71 0.91 13.35
N ILE A 356 -11.05 0.49 14.42
CA ILE A 356 -10.48 -0.86 14.57
C ILE A 356 -11.23 -1.70 15.61
N SER A 357 -12.27 -1.15 16.22
CA SER A 357 -13.08 -1.85 17.20
C SER A 357 -13.94 -2.94 16.55
N GLY A 358 -14.11 -4.07 17.26
CA GLY A 358 -14.99 -5.16 16.82
C GLY A 358 -14.42 -6.09 15.75
N ASN A 359 -13.16 -5.91 15.32
CA ASN A 359 -12.45 -6.92 14.53
C ASN A 359 -10.97 -6.99 14.92
N ASP A 360 -10.33 -8.06 14.47
CA ASP A 360 -8.92 -8.41 14.67
C ASP A 360 -8.04 -8.14 13.43
N ALA A 361 -8.63 -7.67 12.33
CA ALA A 361 -7.91 -7.36 11.09
C ALA A 361 -6.78 -6.33 11.31
N TYR A 362 -6.98 -5.35 12.20
CA TYR A 362 -5.91 -4.43 12.57
C TYR A 362 -4.73 -5.17 13.22
N THR A 363 -5.00 -6.01 14.21
CA THR A 363 -3.98 -6.81 14.90
C THR A 363 -3.26 -7.74 13.93
N ASN A 364 -4.00 -8.41 13.05
CA ASN A 364 -3.42 -9.24 11.98
C ASN A 364 -2.45 -8.42 11.13
N GLY A 365 -2.88 -7.27 10.60
CA GLY A 365 -2.02 -6.42 9.76
C GLY A 365 -0.75 -5.93 10.48
N VAL A 366 -0.87 -5.53 11.75
CA VAL A 366 0.27 -5.17 12.60
C VAL A 366 1.26 -6.33 12.70
N HIS A 367 0.81 -7.52 13.09
CA HIS A 367 1.69 -8.68 13.27
C HIS A 367 2.28 -9.16 11.94
N SER A 368 1.49 -9.22 10.87
CA SER A 368 1.95 -9.57 9.53
C SER A 368 3.07 -8.65 9.03
N ALA A 369 2.97 -7.34 9.28
CA ALA A 369 4.03 -6.38 8.95
C ALA A 369 5.33 -6.65 9.73
N LEU A 370 5.22 -6.92 11.03
CA LEU A 370 6.38 -7.19 11.89
C LEU A 370 7.03 -8.55 11.58
N ILE A 371 6.22 -9.57 11.25
CA ILE A 371 6.70 -10.90 10.79
C ILE A 371 7.48 -10.76 9.49
N MET A 372 6.91 -10.09 8.48
CA MET A 372 7.58 -9.85 7.20
C MET A 372 8.92 -9.15 7.42
N ALA A 373 8.94 -8.07 8.20
CA ALA A 373 10.16 -7.28 8.42
C ALA A 373 11.24 -8.08 9.17
N SER A 374 10.83 -8.90 10.14
CA SER A 374 11.74 -9.79 10.89
C SER A 374 12.28 -10.95 10.04
N GLU A 375 11.48 -11.45 9.10
CA GLU A 375 11.94 -12.46 8.13
C GLU A 375 12.94 -11.86 7.13
N MET A 376 12.71 -10.62 6.71
CA MET A 376 13.60 -9.95 5.76
C MET A 376 14.93 -9.52 6.39
N VAL A 377 14.92 -9.22 7.69
CA VAL A 377 16.08 -8.80 8.45
C VAL A 377 16.03 -9.49 9.84
N PRO A 378 16.64 -10.68 9.98
CA PRO A 378 16.71 -11.33 11.29
C PRO A 378 17.36 -10.42 12.33
N GLY A 379 16.71 -10.23 13.48
CA GLY A 379 17.15 -9.28 14.50
C GLY A 379 16.88 -7.81 14.16
N HIS A 380 15.88 -7.52 13.31
CA HIS A 380 15.52 -6.16 12.93
C HIS A 380 15.34 -5.26 14.16
N GLU A 381 16.26 -4.29 14.34
CA GLU A 381 16.32 -3.43 15.53
C GLU A 381 15.02 -2.64 15.74
N GLU A 382 14.47 -2.05 14.68
CA GLU A 382 13.25 -1.23 14.79
C GLU A 382 12.00 -2.05 15.12
N VAL A 383 11.85 -3.24 14.54
CA VAL A 383 10.77 -4.18 14.91
C VAL A 383 10.91 -4.57 16.38
N SER A 384 12.13 -4.91 16.80
CA SER A 384 12.41 -5.26 18.19
C SER A 384 12.13 -4.10 19.15
N GLY A 385 12.48 -2.86 18.75
CA GLY A 385 12.18 -1.63 19.48
C GLY A 385 10.68 -1.38 19.60
N PHE A 386 9.94 -1.52 18.49
CA PHE A 386 8.49 -1.38 18.46
C PHE A 386 7.79 -2.42 19.36
N CYS A 387 8.19 -3.70 19.31
CA CYS A 387 7.62 -4.75 20.15
C CYS A 387 7.88 -4.54 21.65
N ARG A 388 9.02 -3.95 22.02
CA ARG A 388 9.36 -3.61 23.42
C ARG A 388 8.73 -2.31 23.90
N PHE A 389 8.31 -1.43 23.00
CA PHE A 389 7.75 -0.13 23.36
C PHE A 389 6.50 -0.29 24.23
N ARG A 390 6.33 0.59 25.22
CA ARG A 390 5.14 0.68 26.04
C ARG A 390 4.65 2.12 26.11
N PRO A 391 3.33 2.36 25.99
CA PRO A 391 2.76 3.67 26.28
C PRO A 391 2.99 4.11 27.73
N ASP A 392 2.75 5.39 28.00
CA ASP A 392 2.83 5.93 29.35
C ASP A 392 1.91 5.15 30.32
N ALA A 393 2.47 4.70 31.44
CA ALA A 393 1.74 3.95 32.46
C ALA A 393 0.66 4.80 33.13
N ASP A 394 0.79 6.13 33.08
CA ASP A 394 -0.20 7.08 33.61
C ASP A 394 -1.43 7.24 32.69
N GLU A 395 -1.45 6.59 31.52
CA GLU A 395 -2.63 6.49 30.63
C GLU A 395 -3.19 5.04 30.54
N PRO A 396 -3.90 4.52 31.57
CA PRO A 396 -4.33 3.12 31.61
C PRO A 396 -5.19 2.66 30.42
N ALA A 397 -6.03 3.55 29.88
CA ALA A 397 -6.85 3.25 28.71
C ALA A 397 -6.00 3.01 27.46
N LEU A 398 -4.93 3.79 27.29
CA LEU A 398 -3.99 3.65 26.17
C LEU A 398 -3.14 2.38 26.32
N VAL A 399 -2.67 2.08 27.53
CA VAL A 399 -2.00 0.81 27.84
C VAL A 399 -2.90 -0.38 27.50
N SER A 400 -4.18 -0.33 27.90
CA SER A 400 -5.14 -1.39 27.58
C SER A 400 -5.38 -1.55 26.08
N SER A 401 -5.44 -0.44 25.33
CA SER A 401 -5.57 -0.48 23.86
C SER A 401 -4.32 -1.06 23.20
N TRP A 402 -3.13 -0.66 23.65
CA TRP A 402 -1.87 -1.22 23.16
C TRP A 402 -1.78 -2.72 23.42
N ASP A 403 -2.09 -3.16 24.64
CA ASP A 403 -2.08 -4.57 25.01
C ASP A 403 -3.08 -5.40 24.19
N LYS A 404 -4.23 -4.82 23.87
CA LYS A 404 -5.27 -5.48 23.07
C LYS A 404 -4.86 -5.65 21.59
N TYR A 405 -4.35 -4.60 20.97
CA TYR A 405 -4.15 -4.56 19.52
C TYR A 405 -2.72 -4.88 19.08
N ILE A 406 -1.72 -4.63 19.93
CA ILE A 406 -0.30 -4.91 19.65
C ILE A 406 0.15 -6.14 20.45
N GLY A 407 -0.21 -6.22 21.73
CA GLY A 407 0.16 -7.31 22.63
C GLY A 407 1.38 -7.01 23.50
N ARG A 408 1.36 -7.52 24.74
CA ARG A 408 2.52 -7.45 25.65
C ARG A 408 3.66 -8.36 25.21
N ASP A 409 3.30 -9.46 24.57
CA ASP A 409 4.14 -10.53 24.04
C ASP A 409 4.41 -10.36 22.53
N ALA A 410 4.22 -9.16 21.97
CA ALA A 410 4.29 -8.92 20.52
C ALA A 410 5.55 -9.50 19.86
N GLY A 411 6.72 -9.35 20.51
CA GLY A 411 7.98 -9.92 20.00
C GLY A 411 7.97 -11.44 19.94
N GLU A 412 7.61 -12.11 21.04
CA GLU A 412 7.53 -13.58 21.12
C GLU A 412 6.53 -14.15 20.11
N ARG A 413 5.38 -13.47 19.95
CA ARG A 413 4.36 -13.86 18.99
C ARG A 413 4.83 -13.73 17.55
N VAL A 414 5.46 -12.61 17.21
CA VAL A 414 6.04 -12.37 15.88
C VAL A 414 7.10 -13.43 15.57
N ASP A 415 7.99 -13.73 16.51
CA ASP A 415 9.04 -14.74 16.30
C ASP A 415 8.46 -16.14 16.11
N ARG A 416 7.52 -16.58 16.96
CA ARG A 416 6.88 -17.89 16.82
C ARG A 416 6.16 -18.03 15.48
N CYS A 417 5.36 -17.02 15.09
CA CYS A 417 4.63 -17.06 13.82
C CYS A 417 5.61 -17.11 12.64
N ARG A 418 6.65 -16.26 12.66
CA ARG A 418 7.70 -16.24 11.63
C ARG A 418 8.38 -17.59 11.48
N GLU A 419 8.76 -18.21 12.59
CA GLU A 419 9.43 -19.52 12.60
C GLU A 419 8.53 -20.62 12.07
N SER A 420 7.27 -20.67 12.50
CA SER A 420 6.31 -21.67 12.03
C SER A 420 6.03 -21.53 10.53
N LEU A 421 5.72 -20.32 10.04
CA LEU A 421 5.50 -20.06 8.61
C LEU A 421 6.74 -20.40 7.77
N SER A 422 7.93 -20.08 8.26
CA SER A 422 9.18 -20.38 7.57
C SER A 422 9.48 -21.88 7.52
N ALA A 423 9.20 -22.61 8.61
CA ALA A 423 9.38 -24.06 8.69
C ALA A 423 8.45 -24.81 7.73
N HIS A 424 7.25 -24.28 7.50
CA HIS A 424 6.24 -24.88 6.63
C HIS A 424 6.20 -24.31 5.20
N HIS A 425 7.19 -23.48 4.84
CA HIS A 425 7.28 -22.86 3.51
C HIS A 425 6.04 -22.03 3.14
N GLN A 426 5.51 -21.25 4.09
CA GLN A 426 4.34 -20.37 3.90
C GLN A 426 4.58 -18.91 4.32
N PRO A 427 5.77 -18.30 4.13
CA PRO A 427 5.99 -16.93 4.56
C PRO A 427 5.12 -15.89 3.80
N GLY A 428 4.56 -16.25 2.65
CA GLY A 428 3.69 -15.40 1.84
C GLY A 428 2.28 -15.21 2.39
N GLU A 429 1.84 -16.04 3.35
CA GLU A 429 0.51 -15.94 3.96
C GLU A 429 0.32 -14.64 4.76
N VAL A 430 1.41 -13.97 5.16
CA VAL A 430 1.35 -12.65 5.83
C VAL A 430 0.84 -11.51 4.94
N PHE A 431 0.63 -11.77 3.64
CA PHE A 431 0.11 -10.80 2.67
C PHE A 431 -1.40 -10.92 2.44
N ARG A 432 -2.10 -11.66 3.30
CA ARG A 432 -3.56 -11.66 3.40
C ARG A 432 -3.98 -11.82 4.87
N TYR A 433 -5.25 -11.59 5.14
CA TYR A 433 -5.82 -11.71 6.48
C TYR A 433 -6.07 -13.18 6.83
N HIS A 434 -5.65 -13.58 8.03
CA HIS A 434 -5.98 -14.85 8.70
C HIS A 434 -6.08 -14.64 10.22
N ASP A 435 -6.71 -15.59 10.91
CA ASP A 435 -6.42 -15.76 12.33
C ASP A 435 -5.01 -16.36 12.43
N LEU A 436 -4.00 -15.52 12.72
CA LEU A 436 -2.59 -15.93 12.79
C LEU A 436 -2.35 -17.02 13.86
N PRO A 437 -2.92 -16.91 15.08
CA PRO A 437 -2.89 -18.01 16.05
C PRO A 437 -3.44 -19.34 15.51
N GLU A 438 -4.59 -19.32 14.83
CA GLU A 438 -5.19 -20.53 14.25
C GLU A 438 -4.31 -21.10 13.13
N LEU A 439 -3.84 -20.26 12.21
CA LEU A 439 -2.93 -20.67 11.14
C LEU A 439 -1.66 -21.34 11.68
N VAL A 440 -1.03 -20.75 12.70
CA VAL A 440 0.18 -21.32 13.32
C VAL A 440 -0.14 -22.63 14.03
N ALA A 441 -1.29 -22.73 14.70
CA ALA A 441 -1.71 -23.97 15.34
C ALA A 441 -1.91 -25.09 14.33
N ASP A 442 -2.59 -24.81 13.20
CA ASP A 442 -2.85 -25.79 12.15
C ASP A 442 -1.57 -26.29 11.47
N LEU A 443 -0.54 -25.45 11.37
CA LEU A 443 0.76 -25.84 10.82
C LEU A 443 1.59 -26.69 11.80
N GLU A 444 1.38 -26.54 13.10
CA GLU A 444 2.11 -27.27 14.14
C GLU A 444 1.49 -28.65 14.48
N LEU A 445 0.34 -28.99 13.89
CA LEU A 445 -0.34 -30.30 13.99
C LEU A 445 0.25 -31.33 13.03
#